data_AF-A0A9E1M6K3-F1
#
_entry.id   AF-A0A9E1M6K3-F1
#
_cell.length_a   1.000
_cell.length_b   1.000
_cell.length_c   1.000
_cell.angle_alpha   90.00
_cell.angle_beta   90.00
_cell.angle_gamma   90.00
#
_symmetry.space_group_name_H-M   'P 1'
#
loop_
_entity.id
_entity.type
_entity.pdbx_description
1 polymer ?
#
loop_
_entity_poly.entity_id
_entity_poly.type
_entity_poly.pdbx_seq_one_letter_code
_entity_poly.pdbx_strand_id
1 'polypeptide(L)'
;MEDKRNTIDVNEQVSKCESLVELQEILSKNSNYYKDWKQYINRLVERKHMNYVQLSKACHCSRNTVKKWCREGAMPQNRETFLKIGLGLRLNLEEFNELLLRYGRYPRLYGKNMEDAVCLFVIRHYPSEGDAYEVYLQLKEHLLKRMREYGKGDARPLDTMEIEERLMAQESTEEFEQFICENAGSYEESYHKLAEFIQLFIKAKEENVHRFVQTNSLSFSYEKMMSALRQRGECPNRIKLILLGVNLNMSMEQINYMLSLAYMKPMCAKDNLECIIMYAVENAYLMNPAYSVESAIILQHYKQNPVLQKKCRDILAQYWETGLYAEERETLRYLEESIGDYLKNILQELDWEEQEIFRYL
;
A
#
# COMPACT_ATOMS: atom_id res chain seq x y z
N MET A 1 -20.19 -16.75 19.26
CA MET A 1 -20.69 -15.90 18.17
C MET A 1 -19.75 -14.72 18.09
N GLU A 2 -18.81 -14.72 17.15
CA GLU A 2 -17.90 -13.58 16.95
C GLU A 2 -18.71 -12.45 16.31
N ASP A 3 -18.77 -11.32 17.01
CA ASP A 3 -19.33 -10.07 16.51
C ASP A 3 -18.48 -9.61 15.33
N LYS A 4 -18.92 -9.91 14.10
CA LYS A 4 -18.31 -9.40 12.87
C LYS A 4 -18.66 -7.91 12.76
N ARG A 5 -18.05 -7.09 13.62
CA ARG A 5 -18.17 -5.62 13.53
C ARG A 5 -17.81 -5.20 12.10
N ASN A 6 -18.64 -4.40 11.46
CA ASN A 6 -18.37 -3.92 10.11
C ASN A 6 -17.12 -3.02 10.13
N THR A 7 -16.27 -3.10 9.10
CA THR A 7 -15.06 -2.26 9.01
C THR A 7 -15.43 -0.78 8.92
N ILE A 8 -16.56 -0.44 8.28
CA ILE A 8 -17.05 0.94 8.18
C ILE A 8 -17.34 1.49 9.58
N ASP A 9 -18.09 0.75 10.39
CA ASP A 9 -18.48 1.17 11.74
C ASP A 9 -17.25 1.37 12.64
N VAL A 10 -16.24 0.49 12.56
CA VAL A 10 -15.01 0.63 13.36
C VAL A 10 -14.18 1.83 12.89
N ASN A 11 -14.10 2.06 11.58
CA ASN A 11 -13.43 3.26 11.05
C ASN A 11 -14.13 4.55 11.52
N GLU A 12 -15.46 4.57 11.53
CA GLU A 12 -16.25 5.72 12.01
C GLU A 12 -16.08 5.92 13.52
N GLN A 13 -16.04 4.85 14.32
CA GLN A 13 -15.76 4.91 15.75
C GLN A 13 -14.39 5.56 16.03
N VAL A 14 -13.34 5.15 15.31
CA VAL A 14 -12.01 5.74 15.48
C VAL A 14 -11.99 7.21 15.08
N SER A 15 -12.70 7.61 14.03
CA SER A 15 -12.76 9.03 13.61
C SER A 15 -13.43 9.96 14.63
N LYS A 16 -14.21 9.41 15.56
CA LYS A 16 -14.90 10.14 16.63
C LYS A 16 -14.27 9.92 18.00
N CYS A 17 -13.13 9.23 18.05
CA CYS A 17 -12.44 8.90 19.27
C CYS A 17 -11.73 10.14 19.81
N GLU A 18 -12.08 10.57 21.02
CA GLU A 18 -11.58 11.83 21.60
C GLU A 18 -10.51 11.61 22.66
N SER A 19 -10.31 10.36 23.11
CA SER A 19 -9.33 10.04 24.14
C SER A 19 -8.59 8.71 23.93
N LEU A 20 -7.42 8.58 24.56
CA LEU A 20 -6.66 7.33 24.57
C LEU A 20 -7.39 6.19 25.27
N VAL A 21 -8.26 6.50 26.25
CA VAL A 21 -9.08 5.49 26.93
C VAL A 21 -10.08 4.85 25.95
N GLU A 22 -10.78 5.67 25.17
CA GLU A 22 -11.68 5.19 24.11
C GLU A 22 -10.93 4.38 23.05
N LEU A 23 -9.73 4.83 22.65
CA LEU A 23 -8.88 4.10 21.71
C LEU A 23 -8.51 2.73 22.27
N GLN A 24 -8.07 2.64 23.53
CA GLN A 24 -7.75 1.37 24.19
C GLN A 24 -8.94 0.42 24.22
N GLU A 25 -10.16 0.92 24.45
CA GLU A 25 -11.37 0.11 24.36
C GLU A 25 -11.60 -0.44 22.95
N ILE A 26 -11.40 0.35 21.89
CA ILE A 26 -11.51 -0.09 20.51
C ILE A 26 -10.47 -1.17 20.20
N LEU A 27 -9.21 -0.94 20.57
CA LEU A 27 -8.09 -1.86 20.36
C LEU A 27 -8.32 -3.21 21.06
N SER A 28 -8.84 -3.21 22.29
CA SER A 28 -9.14 -4.43 23.04
C SER A 28 -10.16 -5.33 22.33
N LYS A 29 -11.07 -4.73 21.56
CA LYS A 29 -12.14 -5.44 20.83
C LYS A 29 -11.68 -5.91 19.44
N ASN A 30 -10.51 -5.48 18.94
CA ASN A 30 -10.04 -5.75 17.58
C ASN A 30 -9.40 -7.14 17.35
N SER A 31 -9.39 -8.03 18.36
CA SER A 31 -8.84 -9.40 18.22
C SER A 31 -9.46 -10.20 17.06
N ASN A 32 -8.81 -11.05 16.26
CA ASN A 32 -7.40 -11.32 15.94
C ASN A 32 -7.37 -11.56 14.43
N TYR A 33 -6.78 -10.66 13.64
CA TYR A 33 -6.59 -10.87 12.19
C TYR A 33 -5.93 -12.22 11.83
N TYR A 34 -5.10 -12.76 12.73
CA TYR A 34 -4.49 -14.11 12.64
C TYR A 34 -5.51 -15.26 12.63
N LYS A 35 -6.68 -15.10 13.28
CA LYS A 35 -7.76 -16.10 13.25
C LYS A 35 -8.39 -16.20 11.86
N ASP A 36 -8.54 -15.06 11.16
CA ASP A 36 -9.09 -15.01 9.81
C ASP A 36 -8.19 -15.74 8.79
N TRP A 37 -6.87 -15.60 8.90
CA TRP A 37 -5.92 -16.30 8.02
C TRP A 37 -5.98 -17.81 8.17
N LYS A 38 -5.92 -18.32 9.41
CA LYS A 38 -5.99 -19.76 9.66
C LYS A 38 -7.26 -20.36 9.09
N GLN A 39 -8.40 -19.69 9.26
CA GLN A 39 -9.67 -20.14 8.67
C GLN A 39 -9.64 -20.08 7.15
N TYR A 40 -9.10 -19.02 6.56
CA TYR A 40 -8.97 -18.86 5.12
C TYR A 40 -8.11 -19.95 4.47
N ILE A 41 -6.90 -20.18 4.98
CA ILE A 41 -5.99 -21.16 4.37
C ILE A 41 -6.51 -22.60 4.51
N ASN A 42 -7.13 -22.95 5.65
CA ASN A 42 -7.73 -24.28 5.81
C ASN A 42 -8.93 -24.48 4.87
N ARG A 43 -9.78 -23.46 4.64
CA ARG A 43 -10.86 -23.54 3.63
C ARG A 43 -10.32 -23.79 2.22
N LEU A 44 -9.20 -23.15 1.86
CA LEU A 44 -8.55 -23.40 0.57
C LEU A 44 -8.01 -24.83 0.46
N VAL A 45 -7.36 -25.33 1.51
CA VAL A 45 -6.83 -26.70 1.57
C VAL A 45 -7.93 -27.73 1.42
N GLU A 46 -9.05 -27.55 2.13
CA GLU A 46 -10.24 -28.41 2.06
C GLU A 46 -10.86 -28.38 0.66
N ARG A 47 -11.11 -27.18 0.11
CA ARG A 47 -11.70 -26.99 -1.22
C ARG A 47 -10.85 -27.59 -2.35
N LYS A 48 -9.53 -27.58 -2.19
CA LYS A 48 -8.59 -28.13 -3.18
C LYS A 48 -8.22 -29.59 -2.89
N HIS A 49 -8.82 -30.21 -1.87
CA HIS A 49 -8.58 -31.60 -1.44
C HIS A 49 -7.09 -31.94 -1.24
N MET A 50 -6.32 -30.99 -0.70
CA MET A 50 -4.88 -31.15 -0.51
C MET A 50 -4.54 -31.59 0.91
N ASN A 51 -3.51 -32.43 1.05
CA ASN A 51 -2.83 -32.62 2.33
C ASN A 51 -1.63 -31.66 2.46
N TYR A 52 -1.04 -31.56 3.67
CA TYR A 52 0.08 -30.63 3.91
C TYR A 52 1.34 -30.90 3.08
N VAL A 53 1.54 -32.13 2.58
CA VAL A 53 2.67 -32.45 1.69
C VAL A 53 2.40 -31.92 0.28
N GLN A 54 1.17 -32.09 -0.21
CA GLN A 54 0.74 -31.53 -1.50
C GLN A 54 0.77 -30.01 -1.46
N LEU A 55 0.22 -29.39 -0.41
CA LEU A 55 0.25 -27.94 -0.23
C LEU A 55 1.69 -27.40 -0.16
N SER A 56 2.59 -28.09 0.56
CA SER A 56 3.98 -27.63 0.66
C SER A 56 4.70 -27.64 -0.69
N LYS A 57 4.40 -28.63 -1.54
CA LYS A 57 4.93 -28.71 -2.91
C LYS A 57 4.35 -27.60 -3.78
N ALA A 58 3.02 -27.45 -3.79
CA ALA A 58 2.33 -26.44 -4.59
C ALA A 58 2.78 -25.01 -4.24
N CYS A 59 3.01 -24.72 -2.95
CA CYS A 59 3.39 -23.39 -2.49
C CYS A 59 4.91 -23.20 -2.37
N HIS A 60 5.74 -24.13 -2.88
CA HIS A 60 7.21 -24.02 -2.86
C HIS A 60 7.79 -23.67 -1.48
N CYS A 61 7.32 -24.36 -0.43
CA CYS A 61 7.71 -24.09 0.95
C CYS A 61 7.86 -25.37 1.78
N SER A 62 8.45 -25.24 2.97
CA SER A 62 8.61 -26.41 3.84
C SER A 62 7.28 -26.90 4.41
N ARG A 63 7.16 -28.20 4.64
CA ARG A 63 5.98 -28.78 5.34
C ARG A 63 5.77 -28.17 6.73
N ASN A 64 6.85 -27.77 7.41
CA ASN A 64 6.75 -27.11 8.72
C ASN A 64 6.15 -25.71 8.58
N THR A 65 6.52 -24.96 7.54
CA THR A 65 5.93 -23.66 7.22
C THR A 65 4.42 -23.77 7.01
N VAL A 66 3.98 -24.74 6.18
CA VAL A 66 2.55 -25.02 5.97
C VAL A 66 1.83 -25.39 7.27
N LYS A 67 2.44 -26.23 8.12
CA LYS A 67 1.87 -26.58 9.42
C LYS A 67 1.69 -25.35 10.31
N LYS A 68 2.67 -24.44 10.36
CA LYS A 68 2.55 -23.19 11.12
C LYS A 68 1.38 -22.35 10.61
N TRP A 69 1.20 -22.22 9.29
CA TRP A 69 0.07 -21.51 8.72
C TRP A 69 -1.28 -22.15 9.09
N CYS A 70 -1.41 -23.46 8.87
CA CYS A 70 -2.70 -24.14 9.02
C CYS A 70 -3.07 -24.44 10.48
N ARG A 71 -2.09 -24.66 11.36
CA ARG A 71 -2.32 -25.06 12.77
C ARG A 71 -2.15 -23.92 13.75
N GLU A 72 -1.12 -23.11 13.58
CA GLU A 72 -0.76 -22.03 14.51
C GLU A 72 -1.31 -20.67 14.04
N GLY A 73 -1.71 -20.55 12.77
CA GLY A 73 -2.18 -19.28 12.20
C GLY A 73 -1.05 -18.30 11.88
N ALA A 74 0.19 -18.77 11.80
CA ALA A 74 1.32 -17.94 11.39
C ALA A 74 1.09 -17.40 9.96
N MET A 75 1.44 -16.14 9.72
CA MET A 75 1.31 -15.52 8.41
C MET A 75 2.53 -15.79 7.53
N PRO A 76 2.36 -15.90 6.19
CA PRO A 76 3.48 -15.72 5.27
C PRO A 76 4.14 -14.36 5.48
N GLN A 77 5.47 -14.30 5.32
CA GLN A 77 6.28 -13.15 5.73
C GLN A 77 6.61 -12.18 4.60
N ASN A 78 6.43 -12.59 3.34
CA ASN A 78 6.77 -11.79 2.17
C ASN A 78 5.78 -12.01 1.03
N ARG A 79 5.72 -11.03 0.12
CA ARG A 79 4.82 -11.04 -1.05
C ARG A 79 5.04 -12.24 -1.95
N GLU A 80 6.29 -12.64 -2.18
CA GLU A 80 6.62 -13.82 -3.00
C GLU A 80 5.94 -15.09 -2.47
N THR A 81 5.87 -15.26 -1.15
CA THR A 81 5.18 -16.41 -0.56
C THR A 81 3.67 -16.38 -0.83
N PHE A 82 3.06 -15.19 -0.84
CA PHE A 82 1.66 -15.06 -1.26
C PHE A 82 1.49 -15.35 -2.76
N LEU A 83 2.44 -14.97 -3.62
CA LEU A 83 2.42 -15.34 -5.03
C LEU A 83 2.48 -16.86 -5.22
N LYS A 84 3.38 -17.54 -4.50
CA LYS A 84 3.49 -19.01 -4.48
C LYS A 84 2.18 -19.67 -4.06
N ILE A 85 1.52 -19.15 -3.02
CA ILE A 85 0.23 -19.67 -2.55
C ILE A 85 -0.85 -19.47 -3.63
N GLY A 86 -0.95 -18.27 -4.21
CA GLY A 86 -1.96 -17.96 -5.22
C GLY A 86 -1.80 -18.79 -6.49
N LEU A 87 -0.58 -18.88 -7.03
CA LEU A 87 -0.27 -19.66 -8.23
C LEU A 87 -0.36 -21.17 -7.95
N GLY A 88 0.22 -21.64 -6.84
CA GLY A 88 0.21 -23.06 -6.46
C GLY A 88 -1.20 -23.62 -6.20
N LEU A 89 -2.10 -22.80 -5.65
CA LEU A 89 -3.51 -23.17 -5.45
C LEU A 89 -4.39 -22.83 -6.65
N ARG A 90 -3.84 -22.24 -7.71
CA ARG A 90 -4.55 -21.85 -8.93
C ARG A 90 -5.78 -20.99 -8.61
N LEU A 91 -5.55 -19.90 -7.89
CA LEU A 91 -6.58 -18.92 -7.54
C LEU A 91 -6.95 -18.08 -8.76
N ASN A 92 -8.23 -17.76 -8.92
CA ASN A 92 -8.62 -16.78 -9.94
C ASN A 92 -8.16 -15.35 -9.53
N LEU A 93 -8.25 -14.39 -10.45
CA LEU A 93 -7.78 -13.02 -10.21
C LEU A 93 -8.42 -12.35 -8.97
N GLU A 94 -9.72 -12.56 -8.75
CA GLU A 94 -10.44 -11.99 -7.61
C GLU A 94 -9.93 -12.57 -6.29
N GLU A 95 -9.81 -13.90 -6.20
CA GLU A 95 -9.28 -14.61 -5.05
C GLU A 95 -7.81 -14.25 -4.77
N PHE A 96 -7.02 -14.07 -5.82
CA PHE A 96 -5.60 -13.68 -5.72
C PHE A 96 -5.48 -12.26 -5.16
N ASN A 97 -6.28 -11.33 -5.67
CA ASN A 97 -6.29 -9.96 -5.16
C ASN A 97 -6.85 -9.88 -3.74
N GLU A 98 -7.83 -10.73 -3.37
CA GLU A 98 -8.25 -10.85 -1.97
C GLU A 98 -7.07 -11.36 -1.11
N LEU A 99 -6.35 -12.39 -1.55
CA LEU A 99 -5.17 -12.93 -0.87
C LEU A 99 -4.13 -11.83 -0.59
N LEU A 100 -3.75 -11.07 -1.63
CA LEU A 100 -2.74 -10.02 -1.52
C LEU A 100 -3.21 -8.84 -0.66
N LEU A 101 -4.40 -8.30 -0.93
CA LEU A 101 -4.88 -7.08 -0.27
C LEU A 101 -5.31 -7.35 1.17
N ARG A 102 -6.06 -8.44 1.39
CA ARG A 102 -6.66 -8.73 2.69
C ARG A 102 -5.68 -9.39 3.63
N TYR A 103 -4.94 -10.40 3.17
CA TYR A 103 -4.08 -11.24 4.02
C TYR A 103 -2.60 -10.87 3.93
N GLY A 104 -2.13 -10.47 2.75
CA GLY A 104 -0.74 -10.03 2.58
C GLY A 104 -0.49 -8.55 2.87
N ARG A 105 -1.54 -7.72 2.83
CA ARG A 105 -1.46 -6.25 2.87
C ARG A 105 -0.51 -5.69 1.81
N TYR A 106 -0.40 -6.39 0.69
CA TYR A 106 0.35 -5.98 -0.48
C TYR A 106 -0.57 -5.32 -1.51
N PRO A 107 -0.02 -4.54 -2.45
CA PRO A 107 -0.77 -4.11 -3.62
C PRO A 107 -1.42 -5.29 -4.32
N ARG A 108 -2.62 -5.08 -4.89
CA ARG A 108 -3.19 -6.00 -5.86
C ARG A 108 -2.27 -6.16 -7.06
N LEU A 109 -2.46 -7.21 -7.86
CA LEU A 109 -1.73 -7.34 -9.12
C LEU A 109 -1.98 -6.10 -9.98
N TYR A 110 -0.90 -5.49 -10.44
CA TYR A 110 -0.90 -4.23 -11.18
C TYR A 110 -0.35 -4.42 -12.59
N GLY A 111 -1.17 -4.18 -13.61
CA GLY A 111 -0.81 -4.43 -15.01
C GLY A 111 0.42 -3.67 -15.52
N LYS A 112 0.73 -2.47 -15.03
CA LYS A 112 1.96 -1.76 -15.45
C LYS A 112 3.21 -2.21 -14.69
N ASN A 113 3.12 -3.10 -13.70
CA ASN A 113 4.29 -3.76 -13.12
C ASN A 113 4.55 -5.05 -13.90
N MET A 114 5.76 -5.21 -14.47
CA MET A 114 6.05 -6.33 -15.36
C MET A 114 5.90 -7.69 -14.66
N GLU A 115 6.36 -7.84 -13.41
CA GLU A 115 6.22 -9.12 -12.68
C GLU A 115 4.75 -9.46 -12.44
N ASP A 116 3.95 -8.47 -12.06
CA ASP A 116 2.51 -8.66 -11.90
C ASP A 116 1.80 -8.93 -13.23
N ALA A 117 2.26 -8.33 -14.35
CA ALA A 117 1.74 -8.62 -15.68
C ALA A 117 1.97 -10.08 -16.08
N VAL A 118 3.16 -10.65 -15.77
CA VAL A 118 3.43 -12.08 -15.93
C VAL A 118 2.50 -12.91 -15.06
N CYS A 119 2.31 -12.52 -13.80
CA CYS A 119 1.40 -13.22 -12.90
C CYS A 119 -0.05 -13.21 -13.42
N LEU A 120 -0.53 -12.06 -13.90
CA LEU A 120 -1.85 -11.89 -14.52
C LEU A 120 -2.02 -12.80 -15.74
N PHE A 121 -1.01 -12.84 -16.62
CA PHE A 121 -1.01 -13.71 -17.79
C PHE A 121 -1.09 -15.20 -17.38
N VAL A 122 -0.30 -15.64 -16.41
CA VAL A 122 -0.32 -17.03 -15.92
C VAL A 122 -1.66 -17.39 -15.25
N ILE A 123 -2.29 -16.45 -14.51
CA ILE A 123 -3.61 -16.68 -13.91
C ILE A 123 -4.67 -16.93 -14.99
N ARG A 124 -4.60 -16.19 -16.10
CA ARG A 124 -5.50 -16.35 -17.24
C ARG A 124 -5.25 -17.66 -17.99
N HIS A 125 -3.99 -18.05 -18.11
CA HIS A 125 -3.53 -19.18 -18.93
C HIS A 125 -2.88 -20.27 -18.08
N TYR A 126 -3.51 -20.61 -16.95
CA TYR A 126 -2.98 -21.62 -16.06
C TYR A 126 -2.63 -22.89 -16.84
N PRO A 127 -1.41 -23.44 -16.70
CA PRO A 127 -0.98 -24.58 -17.50
C PRO A 127 -1.85 -25.79 -17.14
N SER A 128 -2.35 -26.53 -18.13
CA SER A 128 -3.25 -27.67 -17.90
C SER A 128 -2.61 -28.75 -17.01
N GLU A 129 -1.29 -28.93 -17.15
CA GLU A 129 -0.45 -29.78 -16.30
C GLU A 129 0.78 -29.00 -15.83
N GLY A 130 1.39 -29.43 -14.73
CA GLY A 130 2.61 -28.82 -14.21
C GLY A 130 2.39 -27.67 -13.22
N ASP A 131 3.49 -27.01 -12.88
CA ASP A 131 3.59 -26.03 -11.79
C ASP A 131 3.48 -24.60 -12.33
N ALA A 132 2.40 -23.90 -11.96
CA ALA A 132 2.13 -22.54 -12.42
C ALA A 132 3.16 -21.52 -11.89
N TYR A 133 3.76 -21.77 -10.71
CA TYR A 133 4.80 -20.89 -10.17
C TYR A 133 6.11 -21.01 -10.95
N GLU A 134 6.46 -22.22 -11.39
CA GLU A 134 7.62 -22.45 -12.27
C GLU A 134 7.42 -21.79 -13.64
N VAL A 135 6.22 -21.91 -14.24
CA VAL A 135 5.90 -21.21 -15.50
C VAL A 135 6.04 -19.70 -15.33
N TYR A 136 5.52 -19.15 -14.23
CA TYR A 136 5.68 -17.74 -13.88
C TYR A 136 7.17 -17.33 -13.78
N LEU A 137 8.00 -18.10 -13.08
CA LEU A 137 9.43 -17.80 -12.93
C LEU A 137 10.16 -17.83 -14.27
N GLN A 138 9.93 -18.86 -15.08
CA GLN A 138 10.56 -19.02 -16.39
C GLN A 138 10.19 -17.86 -17.32
N LEU A 139 8.90 -17.50 -17.38
CA LEU A 139 8.42 -16.41 -18.22
C LEU A 139 8.95 -15.05 -17.73
N LYS A 140 8.98 -14.83 -16.42
CA LYS A 140 9.58 -13.62 -15.80
C LYS A 140 11.06 -13.49 -16.16
N GLU A 141 11.86 -14.54 -15.98
CA GLU A 141 13.29 -14.53 -16.29
C GLU A 141 13.56 -14.31 -17.78
N HIS A 142 12.77 -14.97 -18.62
CA HIS A 142 12.85 -14.82 -20.08
C HIS A 142 12.56 -13.38 -20.51
N LEU A 143 11.47 -12.79 -20.01
CA LEU A 143 11.09 -11.41 -20.30
C LEU A 143 12.11 -10.39 -19.80
N LEU A 144 12.63 -10.56 -18.58
CA LEU A 144 13.68 -9.70 -18.05
C LEU A 144 14.93 -9.71 -18.94
N LYS A 145 15.26 -10.85 -19.55
CA LYS A 145 16.35 -10.95 -20.52
C LYS A 145 15.98 -10.24 -21.83
N ARG A 146 14.81 -10.55 -22.41
CA ARG A 146 14.36 -9.94 -23.67
C ARG A 146 14.26 -8.42 -23.59
N MET A 147 13.69 -7.87 -22.52
CA MET A 147 13.57 -6.42 -22.32
C MET A 147 14.93 -5.71 -22.27
N ARG A 148 15.97 -6.36 -21.71
CA ARG A 148 17.34 -5.80 -21.74
C ARG A 148 17.94 -5.77 -23.13
N GLU A 149 17.57 -6.72 -23.99
CA GLU A 149 18.06 -6.84 -25.37
C GLU A 149 17.29 -5.91 -26.33
N TYR A 150 15.98 -5.76 -26.13
CA TYR A 150 15.10 -4.96 -26.99
C TYR A 150 15.32 -3.44 -26.86
N GLY A 151 15.89 -2.98 -25.73
CA GLY A 151 16.03 -1.56 -25.44
C GLY A 151 14.69 -0.88 -25.14
N LYS A 152 14.67 0.46 -25.11
CA LYS A 152 13.42 1.20 -24.96
C LYS A 152 12.65 1.14 -26.27
N GLY A 153 11.49 0.48 -26.26
CA GLY A 153 10.56 0.53 -27.39
C GLY A 153 10.11 1.96 -27.68
N ASP A 154 9.87 2.28 -28.95
CA ASP A 154 9.43 3.62 -29.40
C ASP A 154 7.92 3.88 -29.15
N ALA A 155 7.20 2.91 -28.59
CA ALA A 155 5.77 3.04 -28.34
C ALA A 155 5.52 4.11 -27.26
N ARG A 156 4.47 4.92 -27.49
CA ARG A 156 3.93 5.83 -26.49
C ARG A 156 3.56 5.03 -25.22
N PRO A 157 3.92 5.51 -24.02
CA PRO A 157 3.43 4.93 -22.78
C PRO A 157 1.90 4.95 -22.70
N LEU A 158 1.33 3.77 -22.42
CA LEU A 158 -0.10 3.57 -22.28
C LEU A 158 -0.53 3.83 -20.83
N ASP A 159 -1.79 4.20 -20.62
CA ASP A 159 -2.32 4.28 -19.26
C ASP A 159 -2.58 2.89 -18.67
N THR A 160 -2.88 2.83 -17.36
CA THR A 160 -3.07 1.55 -16.67
C THR A 160 -4.24 0.75 -17.22
N MET A 161 -5.34 1.41 -17.56
CA MET A 161 -6.55 0.73 -18.01
C MET A 161 -6.29 0.08 -19.37
N GLU A 162 -5.65 0.82 -20.28
CA GLU A 162 -5.29 0.30 -21.59
C GLU A 162 -4.29 -0.87 -21.51
N ILE A 163 -3.29 -0.79 -20.61
CA ILE A 163 -2.36 -1.90 -20.37
C ILE A 163 -3.10 -3.12 -19.83
N GLU A 164 -3.96 -2.96 -18.82
CA GLU A 164 -4.70 -4.08 -18.22
C GLU A 164 -5.65 -4.73 -19.24
N GLU A 165 -6.37 -3.95 -20.05
CA GLU A 165 -7.25 -4.46 -21.11
C GLU A 165 -6.47 -5.23 -22.19
N ARG A 166 -5.39 -4.65 -22.71
CA ARG A 166 -4.58 -5.28 -23.76
C ARG A 166 -3.81 -6.49 -23.25
N LEU A 167 -3.30 -6.45 -22.02
CA LEU A 167 -2.68 -7.59 -21.35
C LEU A 167 -3.64 -8.78 -21.28
N MET A 168 -4.91 -8.50 -20.96
CA MET A 168 -5.95 -9.52 -20.92
C MET A 168 -6.36 -10.01 -22.31
N ALA A 169 -6.01 -9.33 -23.40
CA ALA A 169 -6.33 -9.79 -24.75
C ALA A 169 -5.31 -10.81 -25.32
N GLN A 170 -4.15 -10.99 -24.68
CA GLN A 170 -3.10 -11.87 -25.20
C GLN A 170 -3.48 -13.35 -25.01
N GLU A 171 -3.42 -14.15 -26.07
CA GLU A 171 -3.84 -15.57 -26.06
C GLU A 171 -2.66 -16.54 -25.99
N SER A 172 -1.51 -16.15 -26.54
CA SER A 172 -0.28 -16.96 -26.55
C SER A 172 0.87 -16.31 -25.79
N THR A 173 1.84 -17.14 -25.40
CA THR A 173 3.06 -16.67 -24.73
C THR A 173 3.87 -15.74 -25.65
N GLU A 174 3.95 -16.07 -26.94
CA GLU A 174 4.67 -15.29 -27.94
C GLU A 174 4.06 -13.89 -28.13
N GLU A 175 2.73 -13.79 -28.22
CA GLU A 175 2.00 -12.52 -28.28
C GLU A 175 2.21 -11.69 -27.01
N PHE A 176 2.11 -12.34 -25.84
CA PHE A 176 2.35 -11.67 -24.57
C PHE A 176 3.78 -11.13 -24.48
N GLU A 177 4.79 -11.90 -24.87
CA GLU A 177 6.18 -11.46 -24.85
C GLU A 177 6.42 -10.25 -25.76
N GLN A 178 5.87 -10.30 -26.97
CA GLN A 178 5.97 -9.19 -27.92
C GLN A 178 5.27 -7.95 -27.35
N PHE A 179 4.08 -8.11 -26.78
CA PHE A 179 3.35 -7.03 -26.12
C PHE A 179 4.14 -6.38 -24.98
N ILE A 180 4.76 -7.18 -24.09
CA ILE A 180 5.61 -6.63 -23.00
C ILE A 180 6.77 -5.81 -23.58
N CYS A 181 7.47 -6.35 -24.58
CA CYS A 181 8.65 -5.69 -25.16
C CYS A 181 8.30 -4.39 -25.89
N GLU A 182 7.24 -4.40 -26.71
CA GLU A 182 6.76 -3.20 -27.43
C GLU A 182 6.34 -2.08 -26.47
N ASN A 183 5.79 -2.45 -25.31
CA ASN A 183 5.26 -1.50 -24.33
C ASN A 183 6.21 -1.26 -23.15
N ALA A 184 7.51 -1.57 -23.29
CA ALA A 184 8.51 -1.44 -22.22
C ALA A 184 8.47 -0.08 -21.50
N GLY A 185 8.30 1.02 -22.25
CA GLY A 185 8.18 2.38 -21.69
C GLY A 185 6.99 2.55 -20.73
N SER A 186 5.89 1.83 -20.93
CA SER A 186 4.75 1.85 -20.00
C SER A 186 5.11 1.24 -18.64
N TYR A 187 5.98 0.23 -18.60
CA TYR A 187 6.38 -0.43 -17.36
C TYR A 187 7.38 0.41 -16.56
N GLU A 188 8.22 1.21 -17.23
CA GLU A 188 9.12 2.20 -16.60
C GLU A 188 8.34 3.27 -15.82
N GLU A 189 7.11 3.57 -16.21
CA GLU A 189 6.22 4.52 -15.52
C GLU A 189 5.40 3.89 -14.38
N SER A 190 5.72 2.67 -13.95
CA SER A 190 5.09 2.05 -12.78
C SER A 190 5.10 2.99 -11.58
N TYR A 191 3.91 3.18 -10.97
CA TYR A 191 3.74 4.00 -9.78
C TYR A 191 4.28 5.45 -9.91
N HIS A 192 4.44 5.99 -11.13
CA HIS A 192 4.91 7.36 -11.32
C HIS A 192 3.99 8.38 -10.61
N LYS A 193 2.67 8.20 -10.70
CA LYS A 193 1.68 9.04 -10.00
C LYS A 193 1.87 9.03 -8.48
N LEU A 194 2.21 7.87 -7.90
CA LEU A 194 2.53 7.76 -6.47
C LEU A 194 3.78 8.57 -6.13
N ALA A 195 4.83 8.42 -6.94
CA ALA A 195 6.08 9.14 -6.74
C ALA A 195 5.92 10.67 -6.88
N GLU A 196 5.11 11.12 -7.83
CA GLU A 196 4.75 12.53 -8.02
C GLU A 196 3.93 13.07 -6.84
N PHE A 197 2.94 12.31 -6.36
CA PHE A 197 2.11 12.69 -5.22
C PHE A 197 2.95 12.89 -3.96
N ILE A 198 3.85 11.95 -3.63
CA ILE A 198 4.78 12.09 -2.49
C ILE A 198 5.72 13.29 -2.69
N GLN A 199 6.23 13.48 -3.91
CA GLN A 199 7.11 14.61 -4.23
C GLN A 199 6.45 15.96 -4.04
N LEU A 200 5.14 16.07 -4.27
CA LEU A 200 4.41 17.32 -4.10
C LEU A 200 4.51 17.82 -2.65
N PHE A 201 4.29 16.94 -1.67
CA PHE A 201 4.38 17.29 -0.24
C PHE A 201 5.82 17.62 0.16
N ILE A 202 6.81 16.85 -0.30
CA ILE A 202 8.23 17.12 0.01
C ILE A 202 8.68 18.47 -0.56
N LYS A 203 8.32 18.78 -1.81
CA LYS A 203 8.69 20.04 -2.47
C LYS A 203 7.97 21.24 -1.86
N ALA A 204 6.77 21.05 -1.33
CA ALA A 204 6.04 22.13 -0.65
C ALA A 204 6.76 22.61 0.62
N LYS A 205 7.56 21.74 1.24
CA LYS A 205 8.46 22.10 2.35
C LYS A 205 9.80 22.71 1.89
N GLU A 206 9.96 22.98 0.59
CA GLU A 206 11.21 23.42 -0.05
C GLU A 206 12.38 22.42 0.13
N GLU A 207 12.05 21.13 0.26
CA GLU A 207 13.02 20.07 0.50
C GLU A 207 13.14 19.11 -0.69
N ASN A 208 14.22 18.33 -0.67
CA ASN A 208 14.32 17.08 -1.42
C ASN A 208 14.21 15.91 -0.43
N VAL A 209 14.14 14.67 -0.93
CA VAL A 209 13.96 13.48 -0.07
C VAL A 209 15.06 13.37 0.99
N HIS A 210 16.31 13.63 0.62
CA HIS A 210 17.44 13.54 1.54
C HIS A 210 17.33 14.58 2.67
N ARG A 211 17.04 15.84 2.30
CA ARG A 211 16.85 16.92 3.27
C ARG A 211 15.66 16.64 4.18
N PHE A 212 14.53 16.19 3.64
CA PHE A 212 13.36 15.79 4.42
C PHE A 212 13.69 14.70 5.45
N VAL A 213 14.42 13.67 5.05
CA VAL A 213 14.85 12.60 5.96
C VAL A 213 15.78 13.13 7.06
N GLN A 214 16.70 14.04 6.73
CA GLN A 214 17.60 14.66 7.72
C GLN A 214 16.88 15.60 8.68
N THR A 215 16.06 16.53 8.17
CA THR A 215 15.33 17.51 8.97
C THR A 215 14.43 16.84 10.00
N ASN A 216 13.79 15.73 9.62
CA ASN A 216 12.86 15.00 10.48
C ASN A 216 13.53 13.81 11.21
N SER A 217 14.86 13.69 11.19
CA SER A 217 15.62 12.60 11.84
C SER A 217 15.12 11.18 11.49
N LEU A 218 14.63 10.98 10.27
CA LEU A 218 14.02 9.72 9.84
C LEU A 218 15.07 8.69 9.40
N SER A 219 14.66 7.42 9.34
CA SER A 219 15.50 6.35 8.80
C SER A 219 15.87 6.59 7.32
N PHE A 220 17.17 6.40 6.99
CA PHE A 220 17.69 6.36 5.61
C PHE A 220 16.96 5.34 4.70
N SER A 221 16.20 4.40 5.29
CA SER A 221 15.38 3.49 4.51
C SER A 221 14.30 4.19 3.67
N TYR A 222 13.88 5.41 4.03
CA TYR A 222 12.98 6.23 3.21
C TYR A 222 13.65 6.72 1.91
N GLU A 223 14.93 7.11 1.95
CA GLU A 223 15.67 7.47 0.73
C GLU A 223 15.79 6.27 -0.22
N LYS A 224 16.14 5.10 0.32
CA LYS A 224 16.20 3.85 -0.44
C LYS A 224 14.84 3.51 -1.05
N MET A 225 13.77 3.63 -0.27
CA MET A 225 12.41 3.36 -0.71
C MET A 225 11.98 4.30 -1.84
N MET A 226 12.24 5.60 -1.70
CA MET A 226 11.91 6.59 -2.74
C MET A 226 12.75 6.42 -4.00
N SER A 227 14.02 6.03 -3.88
CA SER A 227 14.88 5.70 -5.01
C SER A 227 14.35 4.47 -5.76
N ALA A 228 14.05 3.39 -5.04
CA ALA A 228 13.50 2.16 -5.60
C ALA A 228 12.16 2.39 -6.32
N LEU A 229 11.26 3.17 -5.73
CA LEU A 229 10.00 3.55 -6.34
C LEU A 229 10.22 4.31 -7.66
N ARG A 230 11.10 5.33 -7.68
CA ARG A 230 11.31 6.18 -8.86
C ARG A 230 12.09 5.51 -9.98
N GLN A 231 13.10 4.70 -9.63
CA GLN A 231 14.03 4.14 -10.61
C GLN A 231 13.62 2.75 -11.09
N ARG A 232 12.91 1.98 -10.25
CA ARG A 232 12.61 0.57 -10.52
C ARG A 232 11.11 0.25 -10.49
N GLY A 233 10.26 1.23 -10.20
CA GLY A 233 8.81 0.98 -10.07
C GLY A 233 8.49 0.03 -8.91
N GLU A 234 9.36 -0.07 -7.91
CA GLU A 234 9.15 -0.93 -6.75
C GLU A 234 8.19 -0.27 -5.77
N CYS A 235 7.05 -0.91 -5.54
CA CYS A 235 6.07 -0.38 -4.59
C CYS A 235 6.63 -0.42 -3.16
N PRO A 236 6.53 0.70 -2.40
CA PRO A 236 6.85 0.74 -0.98
C PRO A 236 6.12 -0.32 -0.14
N ASN A 237 6.73 -0.70 0.98
CA ASN A 237 6.03 -1.43 2.04
C ASN A 237 4.87 -0.58 2.57
N ARG A 238 3.71 -1.21 2.81
CA ARG A 238 2.49 -0.52 3.25
C ARG A 238 2.69 0.33 4.51
N ILE A 239 3.24 -0.25 5.58
CA ILE A 239 3.41 0.47 6.85
C ILE A 239 4.39 1.63 6.65
N LYS A 240 5.49 1.43 5.93
CA LYS A 240 6.40 2.54 5.60
C LYS A 240 5.73 3.63 4.79
N LEU A 241 4.86 3.28 3.85
CA LEU A 241 4.13 4.26 3.06
C LEU A 241 3.13 5.05 3.91
N ILE A 242 2.42 4.38 4.83
CA ILE A 242 1.52 5.04 5.79
C ILE A 242 2.30 6.00 6.69
N LEU A 243 3.39 5.54 7.32
CA LEU A 243 4.21 6.35 8.22
C LEU A 243 4.91 7.51 7.48
N LEU A 244 5.31 7.32 6.21
CA LEU A 244 5.77 8.43 5.37
C LEU A 244 4.67 9.50 5.21
N GLY A 245 3.42 9.09 5.00
CA GLY A 245 2.28 10.01 4.93
C GLY A 245 2.09 10.79 6.24
N VAL A 246 2.21 10.10 7.38
CA VAL A 246 2.16 10.73 8.71
C VAL A 246 3.27 11.79 8.86
N ASN A 247 4.52 11.46 8.52
CA ASN A 247 5.65 12.41 8.61
C ASN A 247 5.56 13.55 7.58
N LEU A 248 4.76 13.39 6.53
CA LEU A 248 4.42 14.43 5.57
C LEU A 248 3.20 15.26 6.01
N ASN A 249 2.74 15.08 7.25
CA ASN A 249 1.55 15.72 7.83
C ASN A 249 0.27 15.49 7.03
N MET A 250 0.17 14.36 6.33
CA MET A 250 -0.99 14.07 5.49
C MET A 250 -2.23 13.75 6.33
N SER A 251 -3.40 14.20 5.86
CA SER A 251 -4.69 13.80 6.43
C SER A 251 -5.02 12.35 6.11
N MET A 252 -6.00 11.76 6.81
CA MET A 252 -6.48 10.40 6.50
C MET A 252 -6.91 10.25 5.04
N GLU A 253 -7.62 11.23 4.46
CA GLU A 253 -8.04 11.20 3.05
C GLU A 253 -6.84 11.16 2.11
N GLN A 254 -5.78 11.91 2.41
CA GLN A 254 -4.57 11.99 1.59
C GLN A 254 -3.71 10.74 1.69
N ILE A 255 -3.55 10.17 2.90
CA ILE A 255 -2.85 8.89 3.09
C ILE A 255 -3.61 7.79 2.33
N ASN A 256 -4.94 7.75 2.41
CA ASN A 256 -5.75 6.77 1.69
C ASN A 256 -5.68 6.96 0.17
N TYR A 257 -5.64 8.21 -0.32
CA TYR A 257 -5.41 8.49 -1.73
C TYR A 257 -4.01 8.03 -2.17
N MET A 258 -2.96 8.28 -1.38
CA MET A 258 -1.61 7.77 -1.62
C MET A 258 -1.58 6.24 -1.69
N LEU A 259 -2.25 5.54 -0.77
CA LEU A 259 -2.39 4.09 -0.81
C LEU A 259 -3.12 3.59 -2.07
N SER A 260 -4.11 4.34 -2.55
CA SER A 260 -4.82 4.01 -3.79
C SER A 260 -3.91 4.10 -5.03
N LEU A 261 -2.99 5.09 -5.07
CA LEU A 261 -1.97 5.20 -6.12
C LEU A 261 -0.95 4.04 -6.07
N ALA A 262 -0.80 3.42 -4.91
CA ALA A 262 -0.02 2.21 -4.70
C ALA A 262 -0.83 0.91 -4.89
N TYR A 263 -2.09 0.99 -5.36
CA TYR A 263 -2.97 -0.16 -5.55
C TYR A 263 -3.23 -0.98 -4.26
N MET A 264 -3.18 -0.31 -3.11
CA MET A 264 -3.47 -0.87 -1.79
C MET A 264 -4.87 -0.46 -1.31
N LYS A 265 -5.41 -1.19 -0.32
CA LYS A 265 -6.64 -0.77 0.38
C LYS A 265 -6.39 0.47 1.25
N PRO A 266 -7.43 1.27 1.56
CA PRO A 266 -7.37 2.29 2.60
C PRO A 266 -6.91 1.73 3.95
N MET A 267 -6.52 2.62 4.87
CA MET A 267 -6.24 2.26 6.27
C MET A 267 -7.46 1.60 6.92
N CYS A 268 -7.21 0.66 7.82
CA CYS A 268 -8.23 -0.18 8.42
C CYS A 268 -8.14 -0.16 9.95
N ALA A 269 -9.14 0.40 10.62
CA ALA A 269 -9.20 0.49 12.07
C ALA A 269 -9.31 -0.86 12.80
N LYS A 270 -9.49 -1.98 12.08
CA LYS A 270 -9.40 -3.33 12.65
C LYS A 270 -7.97 -3.83 12.79
N ASP A 271 -7.02 -3.20 12.12
CA ASP A 271 -5.60 -3.39 12.41
C ASP A 271 -5.20 -2.44 13.53
N ASN A 272 -4.62 -2.96 14.61
CA ASN A 272 -4.34 -2.13 15.79
C ASN A 272 -3.36 -1.01 15.52
N LEU A 273 -2.32 -1.26 14.72
CA LEU A 273 -1.37 -0.21 14.37
C LEU A 273 -2.02 0.86 13.48
N GLU A 274 -2.69 0.46 12.39
CA GLU A 274 -3.41 1.41 11.54
C GLU A 274 -4.52 2.15 12.31
N CYS A 275 -5.17 1.51 13.29
CA CYS A 275 -6.15 2.14 14.19
C CYS A 275 -5.53 3.27 15.02
N ILE A 276 -4.37 3.04 15.63
CA ILE A 276 -3.64 4.06 16.39
C ILE A 276 -3.20 5.21 15.47
N ILE A 277 -2.70 4.89 14.28
CA ILE A 277 -2.31 5.90 13.29
C ILE A 277 -3.50 6.74 12.86
N MET A 278 -4.65 6.11 12.57
CA MET A 278 -5.88 6.81 12.20
C MET A 278 -6.33 7.78 13.30
N TYR A 279 -6.32 7.33 14.56
CA TYR A 279 -6.61 8.19 15.71
C TYR A 279 -5.64 9.37 15.79
N ALA A 280 -4.33 9.12 15.71
CA ALA A 280 -3.32 10.17 15.83
C ALA A 280 -3.47 11.25 14.75
N VAL A 281 -3.72 10.84 13.50
CA VAL A 281 -3.91 11.77 12.37
C VAL A 281 -5.18 12.60 12.55
N GLU A 282 -6.32 11.99 12.86
CA GLU A 282 -7.58 12.74 13.05
C GLU A 282 -7.49 13.69 14.25
N ASN A 283 -6.91 13.24 15.37
CA ASN A 283 -6.76 14.08 16.56
C ASN A 283 -5.80 15.25 16.29
N ALA A 284 -4.69 15.04 15.57
CA ALA A 284 -3.79 16.13 15.18
C ALA A 284 -4.50 17.20 14.32
N TYR A 285 -5.31 16.78 13.35
CA TYR A 285 -6.08 17.71 12.51
C TYR A 285 -7.20 18.44 13.28
N LEU A 286 -7.79 17.79 14.28
CA LEU A 286 -8.80 18.38 15.15
C LEU A 286 -8.18 19.43 16.10
N MET A 287 -7.04 19.10 16.70
CA MET A 287 -6.36 19.97 17.67
C MET A 287 -5.65 21.15 17.00
N ASN A 288 -5.18 20.97 15.76
CA ASN A 288 -4.48 22.01 15.03
C ASN A 288 -5.01 22.16 13.58
N PRO A 289 -5.97 23.09 13.36
CA PRO A 289 -6.52 23.37 12.04
C PRO A 289 -5.49 23.82 10.98
N ALA A 290 -4.29 24.25 11.39
CA ALA A 290 -3.22 24.64 10.46
C ALA A 290 -2.81 23.51 9.51
N TYR A 291 -2.90 22.24 9.93
CA TYR A 291 -2.65 21.10 9.04
C TYR A 291 -3.63 21.05 7.86
N SER A 292 -4.90 21.43 8.07
CA SER A 292 -5.91 21.50 7.01
C SER A 292 -5.56 22.58 5.98
N VAL A 293 -5.06 23.72 6.45
CA VAL A 293 -4.64 24.84 5.59
C VAL A 293 -3.38 24.49 4.81
N GLU A 294 -2.34 23.97 5.48
CA GLU A 294 -1.10 23.51 4.83
C GLU A 294 -1.42 22.52 3.71
N SER A 295 -2.18 21.47 4.04
CA SER A 295 -2.67 20.48 3.08
C SER A 295 -3.39 21.09 1.88
N ALA A 296 -4.29 22.05 2.12
CA ALA A 296 -5.03 22.70 1.06
C ALA A 296 -4.14 23.57 0.15
N ILE A 297 -3.15 24.26 0.72
CA ILE A 297 -2.14 25.02 -0.03
C ILE A 297 -1.32 24.09 -0.94
N ILE A 298 -0.91 22.92 -0.44
CA ILE A 298 -0.14 21.93 -1.21
C ILE A 298 -0.96 21.41 -2.39
N LEU A 299 -2.22 21.06 -2.15
CA LEU A 299 -3.04 20.29 -3.08
C LEU A 299 -3.90 21.13 -4.03
N GLN A 300 -4.06 22.43 -3.81
CA GLN A 300 -4.83 23.30 -4.72
C GLN A 300 -4.29 23.29 -6.17
N HIS A 301 -3.01 22.94 -6.35
CA HIS A 301 -2.35 22.85 -7.65
C HIS A 301 -2.24 21.41 -8.19
N TYR A 302 -2.72 20.41 -7.45
CA TYR A 302 -2.64 19.01 -7.86
C TYR A 302 -3.76 18.66 -8.87
N LYS A 303 -3.42 18.76 -10.16
CA LYS A 303 -4.38 18.60 -11.27
C LYS A 303 -4.90 17.17 -11.48
N GLN A 304 -4.25 16.16 -10.92
CA GLN A 304 -4.59 14.76 -11.17
C GLN A 304 -5.83 14.28 -10.38
N ASN A 305 -6.31 15.06 -9.41
CA ASN A 305 -7.55 14.76 -8.66
C ASN A 305 -8.43 16.02 -8.51
N PRO A 306 -9.36 16.27 -9.46
CA PRO A 306 -10.21 17.46 -9.45
C PRO A 306 -11.12 17.56 -8.22
N VAL A 307 -11.54 16.43 -7.65
CA VAL A 307 -12.39 16.38 -6.46
C VAL A 307 -11.62 16.89 -5.25
N LEU A 308 -10.41 16.36 -5.03
CA LEU A 308 -9.50 16.81 -3.98
C LEU A 308 -9.14 18.28 -4.16
N GLN A 309 -8.85 18.69 -5.40
CA GLN A 309 -8.52 20.08 -5.72
C GLN A 309 -9.67 21.05 -5.38
N LYS A 310 -10.92 20.67 -5.66
CA LYS A 310 -12.09 21.49 -5.32
C LYS A 310 -12.22 21.63 -3.80
N LYS A 311 -12.16 20.53 -3.05
CA LYS A 311 -12.20 20.55 -1.58
C LYS A 311 -11.13 21.48 -0.99
N CYS A 312 -9.90 21.40 -1.49
CA CYS A 312 -8.82 22.27 -1.03
C CYS A 312 -9.09 23.76 -1.32
N ARG A 313 -9.64 24.10 -2.49
CA ARG A 313 -10.05 25.48 -2.77
C ARG A 313 -11.16 25.97 -1.84
N ASP A 314 -12.13 25.11 -1.53
CA ASP A 314 -13.23 25.45 -0.63
C ASP A 314 -12.72 25.70 0.80
N ILE A 315 -11.78 24.87 1.30
CA ILE A 315 -11.09 25.07 2.59
C ILE A 315 -10.35 26.42 2.61
N LEU A 316 -9.59 26.72 1.55
CA LEU A 316 -8.84 27.98 1.48
C LEU A 316 -9.76 29.20 1.41
N ALA A 317 -10.88 29.11 0.66
CA ALA A 317 -11.87 30.17 0.60
C ALA A 317 -12.47 30.46 1.98
N GLN A 318 -12.89 29.41 2.70
CA GLN A 318 -13.41 29.55 4.08
C GLN A 318 -12.36 30.17 5.02
N TYR A 319 -11.11 29.73 4.92
CA TYR A 319 -10.01 30.25 5.74
C TYR A 319 -9.67 31.71 5.42
N TRP A 320 -9.77 32.13 4.15
CA TRP A 320 -9.53 33.52 3.73
C TRP A 320 -10.70 34.45 4.06
N GLU A 321 -11.94 33.96 3.99
CA GLU A 321 -13.15 34.73 4.32
C GLU A 321 -13.26 35.06 5.82
N THR A 322 -12.74 34.21 6.70
CA THR A 322 -12.80 34.41 8.16
C THR A 322 -11.75 35.38 8.71
N GLY A 323 -10.82 35.89 7.88
CA GLY A 323 -9.86 36.93 8.28
C GLY A 323 -8.75 36.49 9.23
N LEU A 324 -8.63 35.20 9.54
CA LEU A 324 -7.58 34.60 10.39
C LEU A 324 -6.15 34.74 9.79
N TYR A 325 -6.06 35.14 8.52
CA TYR A 325 -4.85 35.16 7.71
C TYR A 325 -3.77 36.18 8.13
N ALA A 326 -4.12 37.24 8.86
CA ALA A 326 -3.17 38.32 9.18
C ALA A 326 -2.34 38.06 10.44
N GLU A 327 -2.88 37.32 11.43
CA GLU A 327 -2.18 36.96 12.66
C GLU A 327 -1.46 35.61 12.54
N GLU A 328 -1.94 34.68 11.70
CA GLU A 328 -1.44 33.31 11.64
C GLU A 328 -0.36 33.04 10.57
N ARG A 329 -0.01 34.03 9.74
CA ARG A 329 0.98 33.84 8.65
C ARG A 329 2.42 33.66 9.15
N GLU A 330 2.73 34.13 10.36
CA GLU A 330 3.96 33.80 11.07
C GLU A 330 3.87 32.45 11.79
N THR A 331 2.68 32.05 12.25
CA THR A 331 2.40 30.78 12.95
C THR A 331 2.33 29.57 12.01
N LEU A 332 1.86 29.75 10.78
CA LEU A 332 1.86 28.73 9.71
C LEU A 332 3.26 28.36 9.22
N ARG A 333 4.30 29.14 9.57
CA ARG A 333 5.67 28.88 9.11
C ARG A 333 6.33 27.69 9.80
N TYR A 334 5.84 27.25 10.96
CA TYR A 334 6.33 26.07 11.64
C TYR A 334 5.20 25.44 12.46
N LEU A 335 4.64 24.35 11.95
CA LEU A 335 4.01 23.38 12.84
C LEU A 335 5.14 22.88 13.76
N GLU A 336 5.13 23.28 15.03
CA GLU A 336 6.22 23.00 15.98
C GLU A 336 6.41 21.49 16.21
N GLU A 337 5.35 20.70 16.05
CA GLU A 337 5.35 19.24 16.18
C GLU A 337 4.81 18.60 14.89
N SER A 338 5.50 17.58 14.38
CA SER A 338 5.00 16.79 13.25
C SER A 338 3.95 15.79 13.73
N ILE A 339 3.02 15.37 12.85
CA ILE A 339 2.09 14.28 13.22
C ILE A 339 2.87 12.99 13.55
N GLY A 340 4.08 12.83 13.00
CA GLY A 340 5.00 11.75 13.33
C GLY A 340 5.43 11.74 14.79
N ASP A 341 5.85 12.90 15.32
CA ASP A 341 6.23 13.07 16.73
C ASP A 341 5.04 12.86 17.65
N TYR A 342 3.86 13.38 17.28
CA TYR A 342 2.64 13.16 18.03
C TYR A 342 2.25 11.68 18.10
N LEU A 343 2.31 10.96 16.97
CA LEU A 343 2.08 9.52 16.92
C LEU A 343 3.09 8.75 17.76
N LYS A 344 4.36 9.18 17.77
CA LYS A 344 5.41 8.58 18.58
C LYS A 344 5.10 8.68 20.07
N ASN A 345 4.62 9.83 20.54
CA ASN A 345 4.18 10.03 21.92
C ASN A 345 3.00 9.11 22.26
N ILE A 346 1.99 9.01 21.39
CA ILE A 346 0.85 8.10 21.59
C ILE A 346 1.32 6.64 21.70
N LEU A 347 2.21 6.20 20.81
CA LEU A 347 2.73 4.82 20.85
C LEU A 347 3.52 4.53 22.13
N GLN A 348 4.21 5.53 22.68
CA GLN A 348 4.89 5.41 23.98
C GLN A 348 3.89 5.32 25.13
N GLU A 349 2.85 6.15 25.14
CA GLU A 349 1.79 6.12 26.17
C GLU A 349 0.97 4.82 26.15
N LEU A 350 0.87 4.18 24.99
CA LEU A 350 0.22 2.87 24.81
C LEU A 350 1.16 1.68 25.07
N ASP A 351 2.39 1.92 25.52
CA ASP A 351 3.43 0.90 25.74
C ASP A 351 3.62 -0.03 24.52
N TRP A 352 3.66 0.54 23.30
CA TRP A 352 3.69 -0.27 22.08
C TRP A 352 4.97 -1.11 21.95
N GLU A 353 4.80 -2.42 21.77
CA GLU A 353 5.90 -3.39 21.85
C GLU A 353 6.82 -3.40 20.62
N GLU A 354 6.31 -3.09 19.41
CA GLU A 354 7.10 -3.21 18.17
C GLU A 354 8.07 -2.02 17.98
N GLN A 355 9.25 -2.15 18.59
CA GLN A 355 10.30 -1.12 18.58
C GLN A 355 10.78 -0.71 17.18
N GLU A 356 10.56 -1.55 16.15
CA GLU A 356 10.96 -1.21 14.78
C GLU A 356 10.21 0.02 14.24
N ILE A 357 8.95 0.22 14.65
CA ILE A 357 8.10 1.30 14.16
C ILE A 357 8.68 2.68 14.52
N PHE A 358 9.26 2.80 15.71
CA PHE A 358 9.91 4.02 16.20
C PHE A 358 11.14 4.44 15.39
N ARG A 359 11.67 3.58 14.50
CA ARG A 359 12.73 3.98 13.56
C ARG A 359 12.19 4.72 12.34
N TYR A 360 10.88 4.64 12.12
CA TYR A 360 10.18 5.23 10.98
C TYR A 360 9.41 6.51 11.38
N LEU A 361 9.43 6.87 12.68
CA LEU A 361 8.88 8.07 13.31
C LEU A 361 9.99 8.80 14.07
#